data_AF-A0A1G5KV81-F1
#
_entry.id   AF-A0A1G5KV81-F1
#
_cell.length_a   1.000
_cell.length_b   1.000
_cell.length_c   1.000
_cell.angle_alpha   90.00
_cell.angle_beta   90.00
_cell.angle_gamma   90.00
#
_symmetry.space_group_name_H-M   'P 1'
#
loop_
_entity.id
_entity.type
_entity.pdbx_description
1 polymer ?
#
loop_
_entity_poly.entity_id
_entity_poly.type
_entity_poly.pdbx_seq_one_letter_code
_entity_poly.pdbx_strand_id
1 'polypeptide(L)'
;MTAPEAAASGGGHAGSLPEPHAPGAPLDGSPPAPRTALVVTASNRAAAGVYADRGGPLIVEALAGLGFAVDGPQVVPDGDPVEQALRAGVAAAYDVIVTTGGTGISPTDRTPEATRRVLDHEIPGIPEAIRAEGRDKVPTAALSRGLAGVAVRTLVVNLPGSTGGVRDGLAVLERLLVHAVDQLRGGDHPRPGSPS
;
A
#
# COMPACT_ATOMS: atom_id res chain seq x y z
N MET A 1 -31.44 16.80 -82.08
CA MET A 1 -30.63 16.03 -81.11
C MET A 1 -29.81 17.04 -80.31
N THR A 2 -29.82 16.82 -79.00
CA THR A 2 -29.50 17.66 -77.83
C THR A 2 -28.20 18.48 -77.83
N ALA A 3 -28.29 19.60 -77.11
CA ALA A 3 -27.27 20.58 -76.70
C ALA A 3 -26.40 20.07 -75.48
N PRO A 4 -25.40 20.85 -75.01
CA PRO A 4 -24.28 20.38 -74.16
C PRO A 4 -24.34 20.79 -72.66
N GLU A 5 -23.31 20.32 -71.92
CA GLU A 5 -22.70 20.82 -70.65
C GLU A 5 -23.44 20.67 -69.30
N ALA A 6 -22.78 20.02 -68.33
CA ALA A 6 -22.72 20.44 -66.91
C ALA A 6 -21.74 19.56 -66.09
N ALA A 7 -20.88 20.23 -65.32
CA ALA A 7 -20.03 19.67 -64.28
C ALA A 7 -20.81 19.34 -63.01
N ALA A 8 -20.35 18.35 -62.24
CA ALA A 8 -20.69 18.21 -60.83
C ALA A 8 -19.51 17.62 -60.05
N SER A 9 -18.97 18.43 -59.15
CA SER A 9 -17.99 18.10 -58.11
C SER A 9 -18.64 17.29 -56.99
N GLY A 10 -18.09 16.12 -56.67
CA GLY A 10 -18.42 15.36 -55.46
C GLY A 10 -17.24 15.39 -54.48
N GLY A 11 -17.32 16.24 -53.45
CA GLY A 11 -16.35 16.27 -52.35
C GLY A 11 -16.63 15.15 -51.35
N GLY A 12 -15.71 14.20 -51.22
CA GLY A 12 -15.71 13.21 -50.14
C GLY A 12 -15.08 13.80 -48.88
N HIS A 13 -15.89 14.04 -47.85
CA HIS A 13 -15.41 14.29 -46.49
C HIS A 13 -14.91 12.98 -45.89
N ALA A 14 -13.59 12.76 -45.89
CA ALA A 14 -12.97 11.79 -45.01
C ALA A 14 -12.99 12.35 -43.58
N GLY A 15 -13.96 11.94 -42.77
CA GLY A 15 -13.98 12.21 -41.34
C GLY A 15 -12.77 11.57 -40.67
N SER A 16 -11.86 12.39 -40.17
CA SER A 16 -10.78 11.95 -39.28
C SER A 16 -11.38 11.39 -38.00
N LEU A 17 -11.04 10.13 -37.68
CA LEU A 17 -11.31 9.53 -36.36
C LEU A 17 -10.68 10.43 -35.27
N PRO A 18 -11.35 10.65 -34.13
CA PRO A 18 -10.75 11.40 -33.03
C PRO A 18 -9.55 10.62 -32.50
N GLU A 19 -8.42 11.32 -32.36
CA GLU A 19 -7.21 10.76 -31.75
C GLU A 19 -7.48 10.31 -30.30
N PRO A 20 -6.81 9.24 -29.82
CA PRO A 20 -6.95 8.79 -28.45
C PRO A 20 -6.55 9.90 -27.49
N HIS A 21 -7.47 10.23 -26.57
CA HIS A 21 -7.29 11.23 -25.54
C HIS A 21 -6.10 10.85 -24.66
N ALA A 22 -5.03 11.65 -24.70
CA ALA A 22 -3.90 11.49 -23.80
C ALA A 22 -4.37 11.65 -22.34
N PRO A 23 -3.82 10.89 -21.38
CA PRO A 23 -4.17 11.07 -19.97
C PRO A 23 -3.79 12.49 -19.53
N GLY A 24 -4.78 13.22 -19.03
CA GLY A 24 -4.62 14.61 -18.60
C GLY A 24 -3.63 14.70 -17.45
N ALA A 25 -2.53 15.43 -17.66
CA ALA A 25 -1.67 15.88 -16.59
C ALA A 25 -2.47 16.77 -15.60
N PRO A 26 -2.14 16.78 -14.30
CA PRO A 26 -2.74 17.70 -13.34
C PRO A 26 -2.60 19.15 -13.84
N LEU A 27 -3.70 19.91 -13.79
CA LEU A 27 -3.82 21.24 -14.39
C LEU A 27 -3.08 22.35 -13.62
N ASP A 28 -2.43 22.03 -12.51
CA ASP A 28 -1.53 22.91 -11.77
C ASP A 28 -0.19 22.20 -11.56
N GLY A 29 0.94 22.85 -11.83
CA GLY A 29 2.28 22.29 -11.62
C GLY A 29 2.66 22.08 -10.14
N SER A 30 1.67 21.88 -9.27
CA SER A 30 1.86 21.56 -7.86
C SER A 30 2.47 20.16 -7.72
N PRO A 31 3.52 19.97 -6.92
CA PRO A 31 4.03 18.63 -6.66
C PRO A 31 2.91 17.77 -6.08
N PRO A 32 2.84 16.48 -6.46
CA PRO A 32 1.82 15.58 -5.92
C PRO A 32 1.88 15.59 -4.40
N ALA A 33 0.72 15.62 -3.74
CA ALA A 33 0.63 15.60 -2.29
C ALA A 33 1.48 14.45 -1.71
N PRO A 34 2.20 14.68 -0.60
CA PRO A 34 3.10 13.67 -0.03
C PRO A 34 2.34 12.37 0.26
N ARG A 35 3.02 11.23 0.10
CA ARG A 35 2.46 9.93 0.52
C ARG A 35 2.43 9.91 2.04
N THR A 36 1.32 9.48 2.64
CA THR A 36 1.16 9.46 4.10
C THR A 36 1.16 8.03 4.62
N ALA A 37 1.77 7.82 5.78
CA ALA A 37 1.76 6.51 6.42
C ALA A 37 1.50 6.60 7.92
N LEU A 38 0.86 5.56 8.46
CA LEU A 38 0.67 5.37 9.90
C LEU A 38 1.39 4.09 10.34
N VAL A 39 2.14 4.17 11.43
CA VAL A 39 2.76 3.00 12.07
C VAL A 39 2.05 2.66 13.37
N VAL A 40 1.67 1.39 13.54
CA VAL A 40 0.98 0.89 14.74
C VAL A 40 1.74 -0.29 15.34
N THR A 41 2.17 -0.18 16.60
CA THR A 41 2.77 -1.28 17.34
C THR A 41 1.71 -1.96 18.21
N ALA A 42 1.40 -3.21 17.91
CA ALA A 42 0.53 -4.06 18.72
C ALA A 42 1.36 -4.83 19.75
N SER A 43 1.30 -4.39 21.01
CA SER A 43 1.97 -5.07 22.11
C SER A 43 1.38 -4.69 23.46
N ASN A 44 0.80 -5.69 24.15
CA ASN A 44 0.37 -5.54 25.54
C ASN A 44 1.49 -5.05 26.47
N ARG A 45 2.72 -5.55 26.28
CA ARG A 45 3.85 -5.22 27.16
C ARG A 45 4.44 -3.84 26.89
N ALA A 46 4.50 -3.42 25.62
CA ALA A 46 4.97 -2.06 25.28
C ALA A 46 3.94 -1.01 25.71
N ALA A 47 2.65 -1.27 25.47
CA ALA A 47 1.57 -0.37 25.89
C ALA A 47 1.51 -0.21 27.42
N ALA A 48 1.86 -1.25 28.18
CA ALA A 48 1.96 -1.20 29.64
C ALA A 48 3.30 -0.62 30.16
N GLY A 49 4.22 -0.17 29.28
CA GLY A 49 5.53 0.37 29.67
C GLY A 49 6.52 -0.65 30.24
N VAL A 50 6.26 -1.95 30.10
CA VAL A 50 7.13 -3.04 30.59
C VAL A 50 8.43 -3.09 29.79
N TYR A 51 8.37 -2.78 28.51
CA TYR A 51 9.56 -2.55 27.68
C TYR A 51 9.30 -1.47 26.63
N ALA A 52 10.37 -0.88 26.11
CA ALA A 52 10.30 0.06 25.00
C ALA A 52 10.02 -0.65 23.67
N ASP A 53 9.15 -0.06 22.84
CA ASP A 53 8.98 -0.47 21.45
C ASP A 53 10.28 -0.23 20.68
N ARG A 54 10.76 -1.27 19.99
CA ARG A 54 11.94 -1.21 19.11
C ARG A 54 11.60 -1.50 17.65
N GLY A 55 10.41 -2.01 17.37
CA GLY A 55 9.96 -2.36 16.02
C GLY A 55 9.37 -1.15 15.32
N GLY A 56 8.45 -0.44 15.98
CA GLY A 56 7.78 0.73 15.44
C GLY A 56 8.73 1.82 14.94
N PRO A 57 9.77 2.23 15.72
CA PRO A 57 10.71 3.24 15.26
C PRO A 57 11.46 2.87 13.98
N LEU A 58 11.79 1.58 13.78
CA LEU A 58 12.46 1.11 12.56
C LEU A 58 11.56 1.26 11.32
N ILE A 59 10.26 1.02 11.50
CA ILE A 59 9.27 1.16 10.42
C ILE A 59 9.09 2.63 10.07
N VAL A 60 9.01 3.51 11.07
CA VAL A 60 8.92 4.96 10.84
C VAL A 60 10.11 5.47 10.06
N GLU A 61 11.33 5.10 10.48
CA GLU A 61 12.56 5.51 9.78
C GLU A 61 12.59 5.03 8.33
N ALA A 62 12.25 3.76 8.08
CA ALA A 62 12.26 3.20 6.73
C ALA A 62 11.20 3.85 5.82
N LEU A 63 9.97 4.04 6.30
CA LEU A 63 8.92 4.69 5.52
C LEU A 63 9.24 6.16 5.23
N ALA A 64 9.82 6.89 6.20
CA ALA A 64 10.29 8.25 5.98
C ALA A 64 11.40 8.29 4.92
N GLY A 65 12.32 7.31 4.94
CA GLY A 65 13.36 7.13 3.91
C GLY A 65 12.80 6.88 2.50
N LEU A 66 11.60 6.31 2.40
CA LEU A 66 10.87 6.13 1.14
C LEU A 66 10.06 7.38 0.71
N GLY A 67 10.16 8.49 1.46
CA GLY A 67 9.49 9.74 1.16
C GLY A 67 8.04 9.84 1.66
N PHE A 68 7.64 9.00 2.62
CA PHE A 68 6.34 9.13 3.28
C PHE A 68 6.40 10.18 4.40
N ALA A 69 5.32 10.95 4.56
CA ALA A 69 5.01 11.66 5.79
C ALA A 69 4.42 10.64 6.78
N VAL A 70 5.16 10.32 7.84
CA VAL A 70 4.84 9.20 8.73
C VAL A 70 4.37 9.69 10.09
N ASP A 71 3.21 9.21 10.53
CA ASP A 71 2.73 9.35 11.89
C ASP A 71 2.96 8.05 12.70
N GLY A 72 3.29 8.22 13.98
CA GLY A 72 3.54 7.11 14.91
C GLY A 72 5.02 6.91 15.31
N PRO A 73 5.38 5.75 15.88
CA PRO A 73 4.52 4.59 16.08
C PRO A 73 3.47 4.83 17.18
N GLN A 74 2.21 4.52 16.89
CA GLN A 74 1.18 4.41 17.91
C GLN A 74 1.28 3.04 18.58
N VAL A 75 1.66 3.01 19.86
CA VAL A 75 1.72 1.77 20.63
C VAL A 75 0.35 1.48 21.26
N VAL A 76 -0.24 0.33 20.94
CA VAL A 76 -1.54 -0.11 21.46
C VAL A 76 -1.49 -1.54 21.99
N PRO A 77 -2.37 -1.91 22.93
CA PRO A 77 -2.56 -3.31 23.32
C PRO A 77 -3.05 -4.17 22.14
N ASP A 78 -2.84 -5.47 22.22
CA ASP A 78 -3.34 -6.43 21.22
C ASP A 78 -4.88 -6.49 21.22
N GLY A 79 -5.48 -6.84 20.07
CA GLY A 79 -6.93 -7.02 19.93
C GLY A 79 -7.66 -5.78 19.42
N ASP A 80 -8.80 -5.44 20.04
CA ASP A 80 -9.69 -4.35 19.60
C ASP A 80 -9.00 -2.99 19.43
N PRO A 81 -8.02 -2.58 20.27
CA PRO A 81 -7.30 -1.32 20.05
C PRO A 81 -6.55 -1.26 18.71
N VAL A 82 -6.06 -2.40 18.20
CA VAL A 82 -5.43 -2.47 16.87
C VAL A 82 -6.46 -2.19 15.79
N GLU A 83 -7.64 -2.82 15.86
CA GLU A 83 -8.72 -2.58 14.90
C GLU A 83 -9.15 -1.10 14.90
N GLN A 84 -9.29 -0.50 16.08
CA GLN A 84 -9.65 0.92 16.20
C GLN A 84 -8.60 1.82 15.54
N ALA A 85 -7.31 1.57 15.77
CA ALA A 85 -6.22 2.32 15.14
C ALA A 85 -6.24 2.16 13.60
N LEU A 86 -6.45 0.94 13.11
CA LEU A 86 -6.57 0.67 11.67
C LEU A 86 -7.76 1.42 11.06
N ARG A 87 -8.95 1.36 11.68
CA ARG A 87 -10.13 2.07 11.20
C ARG A 87 -9.95 3.59 11.23
N ALA A 88 -9.34 4.13 12.28
CA ALA A 88 -9.03 5.55 12.38
C ALA A 88 -8.05 5.97 11.26
N GLY A 89 -7.02 5.17 10.99
CA GLY A 89 -6.08 5.44 9.90
C GLY A 89 -6.74 5.40 8.53
N VAL A 90 -7.60 4.41 8.26
CA VAL A 90 -8.36 4.34 6.99
C VAL A 90 -9.29 5.54 6.86
N ALA A 91 -9.99 5.94 7.93
CA ALA A 91 -10.86 7.11 7.92
C ALA A 91 -10.10 8.43 7.72
N ALA A 92 -8.87 8.53 8.20
CA ALA A 92 -7.95 9.65 7.96
C ALA A 92 -7.29 9.60 6.57
N ALA A 93 -7.61 8.60 5.74
CA ALA A 93 -7.12 8.42 4.38
C ALA A 93 -5.58 8.37 4.28
N TYR A 94 -4.91 7.68 5.23
CA TYR A 94 -3.49 7.33 5.03
C TYR A 94 -3.33 6.46 3.78
N ASP A 95 -2.23 6.62 3.04
CA ASP A 95 -1.95 5.75 1.89
C ASP A 95 -1.51 4.36 2.36
N VAL A 96 -0.74 4.29 3.45
CA VAL A 96 -0.22 3.03 4.01
C VAL A 96 -0.40 2.99 5.52
N ILE A 97 -0.83 1.85 6.06
CA ILE A 97 -0.74 1.55 7.49
C ILE A 97 0.11 0.30 7.67
N VAL A 98 1.20 0.41 8.42
CA VAL A 98 2.06 -0.73 8.76
C VAL A 98 1.92 -1.03 10.24
N THR A 99 1.51 -2.25 10.56
CA THR A 99 1.49 -2.72 11.94
C THR A 99 2.72 -3.57 12.26
N THR A 100 3.12 -3.64 13.53
CA THR A 100 4.09 -4.64 14.01
C THR A 100 3.63 -5.28 15.30
N GLY A 101 3.80 -6.60 15.41
CA GLY A 101 3.39 -7.37 16.59
C GLY A 101 2.01 -8.01 16.47
N GLY A 102 1.69 -8.92 17.40
CA GLY A 102 0.42 -9.61 17.46
C GLY A 102 0.10 -10.57 16.30
N THR A 103 1.10 -10.98 15.51
CA THR A 103 0.94 -11.83 14.31
C THR A 103 1.34 -13.29 14.50
N GLY A 104 1.86 -13.68 15.67
CA GLY A 104 2.27 -15.06 15.95
C GLY A 104 1.08 -15.99 16.26
N ILE A 105 1.35 -17.09 16.97
CA ILE A 105 0.35 -18.07 17.38
C ILE A 105 0.03 -18.02 18.89
N SER A 106 0.46 -16.96 19.59
CA SER A 106 0.08 -16.75 20.98
C SER A 106 -1.44 -16.58 21.10
N PRO A 107 -2.08 -17.00 22.21
CA PRO A 107 -3.51 -16.76 22.44
C PRO A 107 -3.95 -15.29 22.36
N THR A 108 -3.00 -14.37 22.58
CA THR A 108 -3.19 -12.92 22.53
C THR A 108 -2.87 -12.30 21.17
N ASP A 109 -2.27 -13.05 20.24
CA ASP A 109 -1.93 -12.53 18.91
C ASP A 109 -3.23 -12.39 18.09
N ARG A 110 -3.71 -11.15 17.94
CA ARG A 110 -5.00 -10.84 17.30
C ARG A 110 -4.92 -9.82 16.17
N THR A 111 -3.71 -9.35 15.82
CA THR A 111 -3.51 -8.36 14.75
C THR A 111 -4.04 -8.83 13.40
N PRO A 112 -3.83 -10.09 12.94
CA PRO A 112 -4.42 -10.57 11.69
C PRO A 112 -5.95 -10.54 11.70
N GLU A 113 -6.58 -10.95 12.80
CA GLU A 113 -8.04 -10.94 12.95
C GLU A 113 -8.61 -9.53 12.93
N ALA A 114 -7.98 -8.60 13.64
CA ALA A 114 -8.32 -7.17 13.63
C ALA A 114 -8.20 -6.58 12.22
N THR A 115 -7.08 -6.88 11.54
CA THR A 115 -6.81 -6.41 10.19
C THR A 115 -7.85 -6.91 9.20
N ARG A 116 -8.16 -8.20 9.21
CA ARG A 116 -9.16 -8.80 8.30
C ARG A 116 -10.53 -8.12 8.36
N ARG A 117 -10.96 -7.65 9.54
CA ARG A 117 -12.25 -6.96 9.70
C ARG A 117 -12.28 -5.54 9.13
N VAL A 118 -11.12 -5.00 8.76
CA VAL A 118 -10.96 -3.65 8.17
C VAL A 118 -10.76 -3.71 6.65
N LEU A 119 -10.14 -4.78 6.15
CA LEU A 119 -9.84 -4.95 4.73
C LEU A 119 -11.10 -5.16 3.88
N ASP A 120 -11.14 -4.55 2.71
CA ASP A 120 -12.10 -4.86 1.65
C ASP A 120 -11.69 -6.13 0.90
N HIS A 121 -10.38 -6.28 0.66
CA HIS A 121 -9.79 -7.47 0.05
C HIS A 121 -8.34 -7.68 0.51
N GLU A 122 -7.91 -8.95 0.56
CA GLU A 122 -6.55 -9.33 0.93
C GLU A 122 -5.61 -9.36 -0.30
N ILE A 123 -4.34 -9.08 -0.07
CA ILE A 123 -3.23 -9.26 -1.02
C ILE A 123 -2.29 -10.32 -0.44
N PRO A 124 -2.51 -11.62 -0.73
CA PRO A 124 -1.79 -12.71 -0.08
C PRO A 124 -0.28 -12.75 -0.43
N GLY A 125 0.10 -12.23 -1.61
CA GLY A 125 1.50 -12.26 -2.07
C GLY A 125 2.48 -11.46 -1.20
N ILE A 126 2.02 -10.37 -0.54
CA ILE A 126 2.88 -9.57 0.34
C ILE A 126 3.29 -10.37 1.60
N PRO A 127 2.37 -10.89 2.43
CA PRO A 127 2.75 -11.67 3.60
C PRO A 127 3.47 -12.98 3.24
N GLU A 128 3.20 -13.57 2.08
CA GLU A 128 4.00 -14.69 1.55
C GLU A 128 5.46 -14.30 1.32
N ALA A 129 5.71 -13.18 0.65
CA ALA A 129 7.06 -12.67 0.40
C ALA A 129 7.79 -12.31 1.71
N ILE A 130 7.10 -11.70 2.68
CA ILE A 130 7.67 -11.35 3.99
C ILE A 130 8.09 -12.62 4.75
N ARG A 131 7.24 -13.65 4.79
CA ARG A 131 7.60 -14.94 5.40
C ARG A 131 8.77 -15.59 4.67
N ALA A 132 8.80 -15.52 3.34
CA ALA A 132 9.87 -16.07 2.53
C ALA A 132 11.24 -15.41 2.80
N GLU A 133 11.27 -14.08 2.95
CA GLU A 133 12.49 -13.32 3.26
C GLU A 133 13.07 -13.71 4.63
N GLY A 134 12.21 -13.97 5.62
CA GLY A 134 12.65 -14.33 6.99
C GLY A 134 12.93 -15.81 7.21
N ARG A 135 12.21 -16.73 6.54
CA ARG A 135 12.21 -18.17 6.89
C ARG A 135 13.59 -18.84 6.78
N ASP A 136 14.40 -18.41 5.81
CA ASP A 136 15.71 -19.02 5.53
C ASP A 136 16.73 -18.64 6.63
N LYS A 137 16.48 -17.55 7.37
CA LYS A 137 17.26 -17.07 8.51
C LYS A 137 16.70 -17.59 9.84
N VAL A 138 15.37 -17.57 9.96
CA VAL A 138 14.62 -17.94 11.17
C VAL A 138 13.43 -18.82 10.76
N PRO A 139 13.51 -20.16 10.93
CA PRO A 139 12.46 -21.07 10.48
C PRO A 139 11.06 -20.74 11.04
N THR A 140 10.98 -20.20 12.26
CA THR A 140 9.72 -19.82 12.91
C THR A 140 9.06 -18.59 12.29
N ALA A 141 9.73 -17.86 11.38
CA ALA A 141 9.10 -16.79 10.59
C ALA A 141 7.88 -17.31 9.80
N ALA A 142 7.89 -18.59 9.42
CA ALA A 142 6.77 -19.25 8.77
C ALA A 142 5.47 -19.28 9.61
N LEU A 143 5.57 -19.14 10.93
CA LEU A 143 4.40 -19.13 11.82
C LEU A 143 3.67 -17.78 11.88
N SER A 144 4.22 -16.73 11.24
CA SER A 144 3.55 -15.43 11.18
C SER A 144 2.26 -15.52 10.37
N ARG A 145 1.15 -15.15 10.99
CA ARG A 145 -0.19 -15.06 10.40
C ARG A 145 -0.51 -13.66 9.86
N GLY A 146 0.48 -12.77 9.78
CA GLY A 146 0.29 -11.40 9.29
C GLY A 146 -0.39 -11.37 7.92
N LEU A 147 -1.24 -10.38 7.72
CA LEU A 147 -1.97 -10.13 6.48
C LEU A 147 -1.46 -8.87 5.79
N ALA A 148 -1.81 -8.74 4.52
CA ALA A 148 -1.81 -7.47 3.82
C ALA A 148 -3.07 -7.36 2.98
N GLY A 149 -3.52 -6.14 2.71
CA GLY A 149 -4.68 -5.90 1.86
C GLY A 149 -5.03 -4.43 1.76
N VAL A 150 -6.14 -4.15 1.09
CA VAL A 150 -6.61 -2.78 0.86
C VAL A 150 -7.91 -2.55 1.63
N ALA A 151 -8.03 -1.37 2.23
CA ALA A 151 -9.26 -0.83 2.80
C ALA A 151 -9.50 0.56 2.21
N VAL A 152 -10.58 0.72 1.44
CA VAL A 152 -10.92 1.88 0.61
C VAL A 152 -9.82 2.21 -0.41
N ARG A 153 -8.77 2.88 0.04
CA ARG A 153 -7.60 3.25 -0.77
C ARG A 153 -6.30 3.18 0.02
N THR A 154 -6.34 2.57 1.20
CA THR A 154 -5.25 2.44 2.15
C THR A 154 -4.70 1.02 2.09
N LEU A 155 -3.40 0.89 1.83
CA LEU A 155 -2.71 -0.39 1.94
C LEU A 155 -2.39 -0.67 3.41
N VAL A 156 -2.87 -1.79 3.95
CA VAL A 156 -2.55 -2.23 5.31
C VAL A 156 -1.62 -3.44 5.23
N VAL A 157 -0.52 -3.45 5.99
CA VAL A 157 0.43 -4.56 6.07
C VAL A 157 0.79 -4.88 7.51
N ASN A 158 0.70 -6.15 7.91
CA ASN A 158 1.18 -6.59 9.22
C ASN A 158 2.60 -7.16 9.14
N LEU A 159 3.52 -6.58 9.90
CA LEU A 159 4.85 -7.09 10.12
C LEU A 159 4.96 -7.92 11.42
N PRO A 160 5.92 -8.85 11.51
CA PRO A 160 6.26 -9.53 12.77
C PRO A 160 6.66 -8.52 13.87
N GLY A 161 6.55 -8.93 15.14
CA GLY A 161 6.89 -8.07 16.29
C GLY A 161 8.38 -8.06 16.67
N SER A 162 9.18 -9.00 16.17
CA SER A 162 10.63 -9.00 16.39
C SER A 162 11.32 -8.01 15.47
N THR A 163 12.37 -7.32 15.93
CA THR A 163 13.16 -6.39 15.10
C THR A 163 13.75 -7.05 13.85
N GLY A 164 14.15 -8.32 13.91
CA GLY A 164 14.58 -9.10 12.74
C GLY A 164 13.47 -9.24 11.70
N GLY A 165 12.32 -9.76 12.11
CA GLY A 165 11.15 -9.88 11.22
C GLY A 165 10.61 -8.54 10.71
N VAL A 166 10.74 -7.44 11.47
CA VAL A 166 10.45 -6.09 10.95
C VAL A 166 11.40 -5.74 9.81
N ARG A 167 12.71 -5.96 9.97
CA ARG A 167 13.71 -5.70 8.91
C ARG A 167 13.47 -6.56 7.67
N ASP A 168 13.15 -7.84 7.84
CA ASP A 168 12.79 -8.72 6.73
C ASP A 168 11.53 -8.22 6.01
N GLY A 169 10.53 -7.78 6.76
CA GLY A 169 9.33 -7.15 6.21
C GLY A 169 9.62 -5.88 5.41
N LEU A 170 10.42 -4.98 5.98
CA LEU A 170 10.82 -3.73 5.33
C LEU A 170 11.61 -3.99 4.04
N ALA A 171 12.51 -4.98 4.02
CA ALA A 171 13.26 -5.35 2.82
C ALA A 171 12.38 -5.78 1.64
N VAL A 172 11.19 -6.32 1.92
CA VAL A 172 10.16 -6.62 0.90
C VAL A 172 9.39 -5.35 0.54
N LEU A 173 8.93 -4.60 1.53
CA LEU A 173 8.09 -3.42 1.36
C LEU A 173 8.80 -2.29 0.60
N GLU A 174 10.08 -2.06 0.84
CA GLU A 174 10.91 -1.06 0.13
C GLU A 174 10.87 -1.23 -1.39
N ARG A 175 10.66 -2.47 -1.88
CA ARG A 175 10.64 -2.78 -3.32
C ARG A 175 9.30 -2.51 -3.99
N LEU A 176 8.22 -2.40 -3.21
CA LEU A 176 6.85 -2.41 -3.75
C LEU A 176 5.96 -1.26 -3.26
N LEU A 177 6.23 -0.65 -2.11
CA LEU A 177 5.29 0.28 -1.46
C LEU A 177 4.96 1.50 -2.31
N VAL A 178 5.98 2.14 -2.89
CA VAL A 178 5.78 3.35 -3.71
C VAL A 178 4.87 3.04 -4.90
N HIS A 179 5.16 1.95 -5.62
CA HIS A 179 4.36 1.52 -6.76
C HIS A 179 2.93 1.12 -6.37
N ALA A 180 2.77 0.40 -5.26
CA ALA A 180 1.46 -0.01 -4.77
C ALA A 180 0.58 1.19 -4.40
N VAL A 181 1.15 2.20 -3.73
CA VAL A 181 0.44 3.44 -3.39
C VAL A 181 0.07 4.23 -4.63
N ASP A 182 0.98 4.33 -5.61
CA ASP A 182 0.70 5.07 -6.85
C ASP A 182 -0.45 4.43 -7.64
N GLN A 183 -0.51 3.11 -7.71
CA GLN A 183 -1.65 2.40 -8.29
C GLN A 183 -2.95 2.68 -7.52
N LEU A 184 -2.92 2.62 -6.18
CA LEU A 184 -4.10 2.91 -5.35
C LEU A 184 -4.58 4.35 -5.50
N ARG A 185 -3.68 5.31 -5.73
CA ARG A 185 -4.01 6.72 -6.02
C ARG A 185 -4.61 6.92 -7.41
N GLY A 186 -4.68 5.88 -8.25
CA GLY A 186 -5.18 5.95 -9.62
C GLY A 186 -4.13 6.39 -10.64
N GLY A 187 -2.84 6.30 -10.29
CA GLY A 187 -1.75 6.53 -11.23
C GLY A 187 -1.65 5.38 -12.23
N ASP A 188 -1.99 5.65 -13.49
CA ASP A 188 -1.66 4.76 -14.61
C ASP A 188 -0.17 4.88 -14.90
N HIS A 189 0.55 3.75 -14.92
CA HIS A 189 1.90 3.71 -15.47
C HIS A 189 2.14 2.50 -16.39
N PRO A 190 2.98 2.68 -17.44
CA PRO A 190 3.13 1.72 -18.51
C PRO A 190 3.76 0.44 -17.99
N ARG A 191 3.42 -0.69 -18.62
CA ARG A 191 4.03 -2.00 -18.34
C ARG A 191 5.57 -1.87 -18.35
N PRO A 192 6.28 -2.51 -17.40
CA PRO A 192 7.74 -2.60 -17.48
C PRO A 192 8.14 -3.30 -18.79
N GLY A 193 8.87 -2.62 -19.68
CA GLY A 193 9.46 -3.21 -20.89
C GLY A 193 9.11 -2.59 -22.24
N SER A 194 8.32 -1.51 -22.31
CA SER A 194 8.16 -0.78 -23.59
C SER A 194 9.29 0.23 -23.78
N PRO A 195 10.05 0.20 -24.90
CA PRO A 195 11.04 1.24 -25.17
C PRO A 195 10.34 2.57 -25.47
N SER A 196 10.95 3.66 -25.00
CA SER A 196 10.57 5.04 -25.32
C SER A 196 10.83 5.38 -26.78
#